data_AF-A0A971EG17-F1
#
_entry.id   AF-A0A971EG17-F1
#
_cell.length_a   1.000
_cell.length_b   1.000
_cell.length_c   1.000
_cell.angle_alpha   90.00
_cell.angle_beta   90.00
_cell.angle_gamma   90.00
#
_symmetry.space_group_name_H-M   'P 1'
#
loop_
_entity.id
_entity.type
_entity.pdbx_description
1 polymer ?
#
loop_
_entity_poly.entity_id
_entity_poly.type
_entity_poly.pdbx_seq_one_letter_code
_entity_poly.pdbx_strand_id
1 'polypeptide(L)'
;MKFLGIENFRLTDRNKANGDAIFEIGDQQLAKADFIFYLQADDCLSIRLGRHEASLKTEELEAFLKDNMRELRKLVKPEVERVRRERREQMNNPSN
;
A
#
# COMPACT_ATOMS: atom_id res chain seq x y z
N MET A 1 -6.16 15.30 -8.63
CA MET A 1 -5.19 14.29 -8.19
C MET A 1 -5.34 13.04 -9.06
N LYS A 2 -4.24 12.47 -9.54
CA LYS A 2 -4.24 11.24 -10.36
C LYS A 2 -3.35 10.18 -9.72
N PHE A 3 -3.89 9.00 -9.48
CA PHE A 3 -3.13 7.87 -8.93
C PHE A 3 -2.25 7.24 -10.01
N LEU A 4 -0.97 7.01 -9.70
CA LEU A 4 0.00 6.40 -10.61
C LEU A 4 0.33 4.96 -10.24
N GLY A 5 0.33 4.62 -8.95
CA GLY A 5 0.68 3.28 -8.49
C GLY A 5 1.03 3.22 -7.01
N ILE A 6 1.41 2.03 -6.57
CA ILE A 6 1.94 1.78 -5.22
C ILE A 6 3.38 1.29 -5.37
N GLU A 7 4.28 1.90 -4.59
CA GLU A 7 5.70 1.54 -4.49
C GLU A 7 6.03 1.09 -3.06
N ASN A 8 7.24 0.55 -2.87
CA ASN A 8 7.79 0.22 -1.54
C ASN A 8 6.87 -0.64 -0.64
N PHE A 9 6.12 -1.56 -1.25
CA PHE A 9 5.21 -2.45 -0.54
C PHE A 9 5.99 -3.43 0.34
N ARG A 10 5.79 -3.35 1.65
CA ARG A 10 6.57 -4.10 2.66
C ARG A 10 5.73 -4.47 3.86
N LEU A 11 5.98 -5.66 4.42
CA LEU A 11 5.39 -6.04 5.70
C LEU A 11 5.94 -5.15 6.82
N THR A 12 5.04 -4.62 7.65
CA THR A 12 5.37 -3.88 8.87
C THR A 12 4.99 -4.67 10.12
N ASP A 13 4.14 -5.68 9.98
CA ASP A 13 3.74 -6.62 11.04
C ASP A 13 3.36 -7.97 10.40
N ARG A 14 2.98 -8.97 11.21
CA ARG A 14 2.42 -10.25 10.76
C ARG A 14 1.22 -10.05 9.85
N ASN A 15 0.34 -9.09 10.11
CA ASN A 15 -0.89 -8.90 9.33
C ASN A 15 -1.02 -7.47 8.78
N LYS A 16 0.10 -6.77 8.63
CA LYS A 16 0.12 -5.40 8.13
C LYS A 16 1.26 -5.21 7.14
N ALA A 17 0.97 -4.46 6.09
CA ALA A 17 1.96 -3.92 5.18
C ALA A 17 1.74 -2.42 5.00
N ASN A 18 2.80 -1.74 4.58
CA ASN A 18 2.76 -0.36 4.14
C ASN A 18 3.20 -0.28 2.69
N GLY A 19 2.67 0.67 1.95
CA GLY A 19 3.05 0.94 0.57
C GLY A 19 2.83 2.42 0.25
N ASP A 20 3.73 2.97 -0.55
CA ASP A 20 3.73 4.38 -0.92
C ASP A 20 2.81 4.55 -2.14
N ALA A 21 1.63 5.10 -1.95
CA ALA A 21 0.75 5.49 -3.05
C ALA A 21 1.26 6.79 -3.68
N ILE A 22 1.57 6.72 -4.98
CA ILE A 22 2.12 7.82 -5.75
C ILE A 22 1.00 8.52 -6.51
N PHE A 23 0.92 9.83 -6.34
CA PHE A 23 -0.06 10.68 -7.00
C PHE A 23 0.61 11.78 -7.81
N GLU A 24 0.06 12.09 -8.97
CA GLU A 24 0.35 13.29 -9.73
C GLU A 24 -0.63 14.41 -9.33
N ILE A 25 -0.08 15.57 -8.97
CA ILE A 25 -0.79 16.79 -8.60
C ILE A 25 -0.26 17.96 -9.45
N GLY A 26 -1.17 18.76 -10.03
CA GLY A 26 -0.80 19.94 -10.82
C GLY A 26 0.12 19.63 -12.02
N ASP A 27 1.10 20.50 -12.25
CA ASP A 27 2.08 20.42 -13.35
C ASP A 27 3.14 19.33 -13.09
N GLN A 28 2.73 18.07 -13.14
CA GLN A 28 3.61 16.88 -13.04
C GLN A 28 4.32 16.71 -11.68
N GLN A 29 3.89 17.42 -10.65
CA GLN A 29 4.44 17.22 -9.31
C GLN A 29 3.95 15.89 -8.74
N LEU A 30 4.88 15.06 -8.29
CA LEU A 30 4.56 13.82 -7.58
C LEU A 30 4.44 14.07 -6.09
N ALA A 31 3.42 13.48 -5.47
CA ALA A 31 3.22 13.49 -4.03
C ALA A 31 2.90 12.08 -3.54
N LYS A 32 3.37 11.75 -2.34
CA LYS A 32 3.23 10.43 -1.74
C LYS A 32 2.26 10.42 -0.57
N ALA A 33 1.50 9.32 -0.46
CA ALA A 33 0.75 8.95 0.72
C ALA A 33 1.10 7.52 1.14
N ASP A 34 1.37 7.31 2.42
CA ASP A 34 1.53 6.00 3.01
C ASP A 34 0.16 5.33 3.17
N PHE A 35 -0.03 4.19 2.51
CA PHE A 35 -1.20 3.35 2.68
C PHE A 35 -0.87 2.15 3.56
N ILE A 36 -1.74 1.92 4.55
CA ILE A 36 -1.63 0.81 5.49
C ILE A 36 -2.60 -0.28 5.05
N PHE A 37 -2.06 -1.44 4.71
CA PHE A 37 -2.79 -2.60 4.22
C PHE A 37 -2.95 -3.62 5.34
N TYR A 38 -4.20 -3.96 5.68
CA TYR A 38 -4.51 -5.02 6.62
C TYR A 38 -4.64 -6.34 5.86
N LEU A 39 -3.83 -7.32 6.23
CA LEU A 39 -3.65 -8.57 5.49
C LEU A 39 -4.20 -9.76 6.26
N GLN A 40 -4.81 -10.70 5.56
CA GLN A 40 -5.18 -12.01 6.07
C GLN A 40 -4.82 -13.07 5.04
N ALA A 41 -4.01 -14.06 5.47
CA ALA A 41 -3.37 -14.99 4.55
C ALA A 41 -2.68 -14.22 3.40
N ASP A 42 -3.06 -14.51 2.16
CA ASP A 42 -2.52 -13.89 0.95
C ASP A 42 -3.45 -12.81 0.36
N ASP A 43 -4.46 -12.36 1.11
CA ASP A 43 -5.39 -11.32 0.69
C ASP A 43 -5.27 -10.03 1.53
N CYS A 44 -5.68 -8.90 0.93
CA CYS A 44 -5.83 -7.61 1.61
C CYS A 44 -7.31 -7.38 1.98
N LEU A 45 -7.60 -7.18 3.27
CA LEU A 45 -8.96 -7.00 3.77
C LEU A 45 -9.43 -5.55 3.66
N SER A 46 -8.57 -4.63 4.09
CA SER A 46 -8.85 -3.19 4.10
C SER A 46 -7.57 -2.38 3.94
N ILE A 47 -7.74 -1.15 3.49
CA ILE A 47 -6.67 -0.18 3.28
C ILE A 47 -7.04 1.07 4.10
N ARG A 48 -6.08 1.62 4.83
CA ARG A 48 -6.24 2.89 5.56
C ARG A 48 -5.19 3.88 5.13
N LEU A 49 -5.55 5.15 5.21
CA LEU A 49 -4.61 6.25 5.04
C LEU A 49 -3.69 6.34 6.26
N GLY A 50 -2.38 6.36 6.00
CA GLY A 50 -1.33 6.68 6.93
C GLY A 50 -0.91 8.15 6.80
N ARG A 51 0.40 8.41 6.89
CA ARG A 51 0.95 9.77 6.68
C ARG A 51 0.93 10.12 5.21
N HIS A 52 0.77 11.39 4.88
CA HIS A 52 0.87 11.86 3.50
C HIS A 52 1.54 13.23 3.45
N GLU A 53 2.04 13.58 2.27
CA GLU A 53 2.58 14.91 2.02
C GLU A 53 1.50 16.00 2.18
N ALA A 54 1.92 17.19 2.62
CA ALA A 54 1.01 18.32 2.88
C ALA A 54 0.31 18.85 1.62
N SER A 55 0.84 18.54 0.44
CA SER A 55 0.27 18.86 -0.86
C SER A 55 -0.97 18.02 -1.20
N LEU A 56 -1.20 16.92 -0.47
CA LEU A 56 -2.38 16.07 -0.59
C LEU A 56 -3.38 16.39 0.52
N LYS A 57 -4.66 16.55 0.16
CA LYS A 57 -5.73 16.72 1.14
C LYS A 57 -6.18 15.37 1.67
N THR A 58 -6.29 15.25 2.99
CA THR A 58 -6.75 14.03 3.66
C THR A 58 -8.12 13.57 3.13
N GLU A 59 -9.07 14.50 2.98
CA GLU A 59 -10.42 14.21 2.48
C GLU A 59 -10.41 13.62 1.06
N GLU A 60 -9.53 14.11 0.17
CA GLU A 60 -9.40 13.59 -1.20
C GLU A 60 -8.82 12.17 -1.22
N LEU A 61 -7.85 11.88 -0.33
CA LEU A 61 -7.25 10.56 -0.19
C LEU A 61 -8.24 9.56 0.42
N GLU A 62 -9.03 9.96 1.41
CA GLU A 62 -10.07 9.12 2.01
C GLU A 62 -11.18 8.80 1.00
N ALA A 63 -11.63 9.80 0.23
CA ALA A 63 -12.58 9.59 -0.87
C ALA A 63 -12.00 8.63 -1.92
N PHE A 64 -10.74 8.83 -2.33
CA PHE A 64 -10.06 7.95 -3.26
C PHE A 64 -10.02 6.50 -2.77
N LEU A 65 -9.65 6.27 -1.50
CA LEU A 65 -9.62 4.93 -0.90
C LEU A 65 -11.01 4.29 -0.90
N LYS A 66 -12.06 5.05 -0.55
CA LYS A 66 -13.44 4.56 -0.53
C LYS A 66 -13.90 4.12 -1.92
N ASP A 67 -13.63 4.93 -2.93
CA ASP A 67 -14.11 4.69 -4.29
C ASP A 67 -13.31 3.59 -5.01
N ASN A 68 -12.03 3.41 -4.66
CA ASN A 68 -11.11 2.50 -5.35
C ASN A 68 -10.75 1.25 -4.54
N MET A 69 -11.32 1.05 -3.35
CA MET A 69 -10.97 -0.03 -2.41
C MET A 69 -10.91 -1.43 -3.06
N ARG A 70 -11.86 -1.73 -3.95
CA ARG A 70 -11.90 -3.05 -4.62
C ARG A 70 -10.75 -3.22 -5.60
N GLU A 71 -10.46 -2.21 -6.40
CA GLU A 71 -9.42 -2.28 -7.43
C GLU A 71 -8.02 -2.22 -6.81
N LEU A 72 -7.82 -1.38 -5.78
CA LEU A 72 -6.56 -1.35 -5.03
C LEU A 72 -6.22 -2.71 -4.41
N ARG A 73 -7.20 -3.41 -3.84
CA ARG A 73 -6.99 -4.76 -3.29
C ARG A 73 -6.56 -5.78 -4.34
N LYS A 74 -7.13 -5.72 -5.55
CA LYS A 74 -6.69 -6.57 -6.67
C LYS A 74 -5.27 -6.21 -7.12
N LEU A 75 -4.99 -4.91 -7.21
CA LEU A 75 -3.70 -4.38 -7.66
C LEU A 75 -2.56 -4.81 -6.72
N VAL A 76 -2.77 -4.80 -5.40
CA VAL A 76 -1.72 -5.19 -4.44
C VAL A 76 -1.64 -6.68 -4.15
N LYS A 77 -2.55 -7.51 -4.68
CA LYS A 77 -2.54 -8.95 -4.41
C LYS A 77 -1.21 -9.64 -4.75
N PRO A 78 -0.58 -9.39 -5.92
CA PRO A 78 0.73 -9.96 -6.23
C PRO A 78 1.81 -9.55 -5.21
N GLU A 79 1.75 -8.32 -4.72
CA GLU A 79 2.69 -7.80 -3.72
C GLU A 79 2.49 -8.46 -2.35
N VAL A 80 1.23 -8.71 -1.95
CA VAL A 80 0.90 -9.45 -0.72
C VAL A 80 1.49 -10.87 -0.78
N GLU A 81 1.27 -11.59 -1.89
CA GLU A 81 1.81 -12.93 -2.09
C GLU A 81 3.35 -12.93 -2.06
N ARG A 82 3.99 -11.93 -2.70
CA ARG A 82 5.44 -11.74 -2.70
C ARG A 82 5.99 -11.58 -1.29
N VAL A 83 5.52 -10.60 -0.52
CA VAL A 83 6.07 -10.33 0.82
C VAL A 83 5.78 -11.45 1.81
N ARG A 84 4.67 -12.19 1.63
CA ARG A 84 4.36 -13.38 2.41
C ARG A 84 5.32 -14.52 2.12
N ARG A 85 5.63 -14.75 0.84
CA ARG A 85 6.61 -15.76 0.42
C ARG A 85 7.99 -15.42 0.97
N GLU A 86 8.46 -14.19 0.78
CA GLU A 86 9.76 -13.73 1.29
C GLU A 86 9.88 -13.93 2.81
N ARG A 87 8.82 -13.62 3.58
CA ARG A 87 8.82 -13.86 5.02
C ARG A 87 8.89 -15.34 5.39
N ARG A 88 8.19 -16.22 4.66
CA ARG A 88 8.29 -17.67 4.88
C ARG A 88 9.69 -18.19 4.57
N GLU A 89 10.30 -17.71 3.50
CA GLU A 89 11.67 -18.05 3.12
C GLU A 89 12.67 -17.61 4.20
N GLN A 90 12.54 -16.40 4.75
CA GLN A 90 13.38 -15.91 5.86
C GLN A 90 13.21 -16.75 7.13
N MET A 91 11.99 -17.20 7.45
CA MET A 91 11.74 -18.05 8.62
C MET A 91 12.29 -19.47 8.45
N ASN A 92 12.25 -19.99 7.22
CA ASN A 92 12.73 -21.34 6.89
C ASN A 92 14.25 -21.38 6.65
N ASN A 93 14.88 -20.22 6.47
CA ASN A 93 16.32 -20.09 6.24
C ASN A 93 16.90 -19.04 7.21
N PRO A 94 17.04 -19.35 8.51
CA PRO A 94 17.41 -18.39 9.56
C PRO A 94 18.93 -18.08 9.55
N SER A 95 19.52 -17.75 8.40
CA SER A 95 20.96 -17.47 8.28
C SER A 95 21.26 -16.43 7.20
N ASN A 96 21.48 -15.19 7.65
CA ASN A 96 22.83 -14.61 7.75
C ASN A 96 22.90 -13.67 8.95
#